data_AF-A0A1G7L0J8-F1
#
_entry.id   AF-A0A1G7L0J8-F1
#
_cell.length_a   1.000
_cell.length_b   1.000
_cell.length_c   1.000
_cell.angle_alpha   90.00
_cell.angle_beta   90.00
_cell.angle_gamma   90.00
#
_symmetry.space_group_name_H-M   'P 1'
#
loop_
_entity.id
_entity.type
_entity.pdbx_description
1 polymer ?
#
loop_
_entity_poly.entity_id
_entity_poly.type
_entity_poly.pdbx_seq_one_letter_code
_entity_poly.pdbx_strand_id
1 'polypeptide(L)'
;MIPGEYVLAADEVVCNAASAGREVVLEVANTGDRPIQVGSHYHFFEVNPALVFEREKARGMRLDIPAGTAVRLEPGQKRTVRLIPYGGLRRVYGFRGQIMGPLEDAAGEEQA
;
A
#
# COMPACT_ATOMS: atom_id res chain seq x y z
N MET A 1 20.31 10.92 36.01
CA MET A 1 18.88 11.23 35.78
C MET A 1 18.82 12.03 34.49
N ILE A 2 18.12 11.52 33.47
CA ILE A 2 18.03 12.16 32.15
C ILE A 2 16.56 12.53 31.92
N PRO A 3 16.16 13.80 32.16
CA PRO A 3 14.79 14.23 31.91
C PRO A 3 14.36 14.00 30.46
N GLY A 4 13.23 13.31 30.27
CA GLY A 4 12.68 13.02 28.95
C GLY A 4 13.29 11.81 28.24
N GLU A 5 14.10 10.99 28.93
CA GLU A 5 14.60 9.75 28.34
C GLU A 5 13.48 8.75 28.08
N TYR A 6 13.54 8.11 26.92
CA TYR A 6 12.73 6.94 26.62
C TYR A 6 13.58 5.69 26.86
N VAL A 7 13.09 4.82 27.74
CA VAL A 7 13.65 3.48 27.92
C VAL A 7 12.79 2.52 27.09
N LEU A 8 13.27 2.20 25.89
CA LEU A 8 12.54 1.36 24.93
C LEU A 8 12.83 -0.12 25.18
N ALA A 9 11.87 -0.98 24.85
CA ALA A 9 12.12 -2.41 24.72
C ALA A 9 13.09 -2.67 23.56
N ALA A 10 13.88 -3.75 23.66
CA ALA A 10 14.80 -4.14 22.60
C ALA A 10 14.10 -4.85 21.42
N ASP A 11 12.89 -5.35 21.64
CA ASP A 11 12.14 -6.12 20.65
C ASP A 11 11.63 -5.24 19.51
N GLU A 12 11.66 -5.78 18.29
CA GLU A 12 11.13 -5.09 17.12
C GLU A 12 9.60 -5.11 17.11
N VAL A 13 9.01 -4.02 16.61
CA VAL A 13 7.55 -3.92 16.40
C VAL A 13 7.20 -4.42 15.00
N VAL A 14 6.49 -5.54 14.93
CA VAL A 14 5.97 -6.07 13.67
C VAL A 14 4.80 -5.21 13.18
N CYS A 15 5.04 -4.48 12.08
CA CYS A 15 3.99 -3.71 11.42
C CYS A 15 3.01 -4.63 10.68
N ASN A 16 1.74 -4.21 10.61
CA ASN A 16 0.72 -4.85 9.77
C ASN A 16 0.52 -6.37 10.01
N ALA A 17 0.78 -6.86 11.23
CA ALA A 17 0.73 -8.30 11.55
C ALA A 17 -0.58 -8.99 11.16
N ALA A 18 -1.71 -8.28 11.18
CA ALA A 18 -3.01 -8.80 10.74
C ALA A 18 -3.07 -9.17 9.25
N SER A 19 -2.13 -8.69 8.44
CA SER A 19 -2.03 -8.96 7.00
C SER A 19 -1.04 -10.05 6.63
N ALA A 20 -0.40 -10.70 7.62
CA ALA A 20 0.55 -11.77 7.41
C ALA A 20 -0.03 -12.89 6.52
N GLY A 21 0.71 -13.29 5.50
CA GLY A 21 0.33 -14.34 4.54
C GLY A 21 -0.62 -13.88 3.43
N ARG A 22 -0.99 -12.60 3.38
CA ARG A 22 -1.84 -12.00 2.34
C ARG A 22 -1.08 -10.98 1.50
N GLU A 23 0.24 -10.98 1.58
CA GLU A 23 1.09 -10.06 0.85
C GLU A 23 1.20 -10.41 -0.63
N VAL A 24 1.30 -9.39 -1.47
CA VAL A 24 1.65 -9.53 -2.88
C VAL A 24 2.95 -8.77 -3.12
N VAL A 25 3.90 -9.42 -3.79
CA VAL A 25 5.18 -8.82 -4.17
C VAL A 25 5.15 -8.51 -5.66
N LEU A 26 5.39 -7.24 -6.02
CA LEU A 26 5.38 -6.78 -7.41
C LEU A 26 6.67 -6.05 -7.76
N GLU A 27 7.19 -6.28 -8.97
CA GLU A 27 8.19 -5.38 -9.57
C GLU A 27 7.46 -4.18 -10.18
N VAL A 28 7.91 -2.98 -9.82
CA VAL A 28 7.33 -1.71 -10.28
C VAL A 28 8.40 -0.90 -10.98
N ALA A 29 8.12 -0.49 -12.22
CA ALA A 29 9.02 0.31 -13.05
C ALA A 29 8.47 1.71 -13.25
N ASN A 30 9.27 2.75 -13.05
CA ASN A 30 8.92 4.12 -13.43
C ASN A 30 9.38 4.39 -14.87
N THR A 31 8.43 4.44 -15.81
CA THR A 31 8.69 4.76 -17.22
C THR A 31 8.54 6.25 -17.52
N GLY A 32 8.24 7.06 -16.51
CA GLY A 32 8.14 8.52 -16.63
C GLY A 32 9.50 9.21 -16.61
N ASP A 33 9.48 10.51 -16.89
CA ASP A 33 10.62 11.42 -16.89
C ASP A 33 10.86 12.14 -15.55
N ARG A 34 9.99 11.88 -14.56
CA ARG A 34 10.01 12.53 -13.24
C ARG A 34 9.95 11.49 -12.12
N PRO A 35 10.52 11.82 -10.95
CA PRO A 35 10.43 10.95 -9.80
C PRO A 35 9.00 10.82 -9.30
N ILE A 36 8.64 9.62 -8.84
CA ILE A 36 7.32 9.31 -8.29
C ILE A 36 7.49 8.73 -6.89
N GLN A 37 6.71 9.24 -5.94
CA GLN A 37 6.72 8.79 -4.55
C GLN A 37 5.31 8.36 -4.14
N VAL A 38 5.19 7.14 -3.62
CA VAL A 38 3.92 6.53 -3.22
C VAL A 38 3.93 6.29 -1.71
N GLY A 39 2.94 6.86 -1.01
CA GLY A 39 2.81 6.74 0.45
C GLY A 39 2.22 5.40 0.91
N SER A 40 2.49 5.06 2.18
CA SER A 40 2.09 3.80 2.85
C SER A 40 0.61 3.41 2.70
N HIS A 41 -0.31 4.37 2.65
CA HIS A 41 -1.76 4.13 2.65
C HIS A 41 -2.46 4.52 1.34
N TYR A 42 -1.70 4.86 0.30
CA TYR A 42 -2.26 5.15 -1.01
C TYR A 42 -2.76 3.87 -1.69
N HIS A 43 -3.90 3.92 -2.38
CA HIS A 43 -4.44 2.77 -3.07
C HIS A 43 -3.55 2.43 -4.26
N PHE A 44 -2.78 1.34 -4.15
CA PHE A 44 -1.63 1.11 -5.03
C PHE A 44 -2.04 0.89 -6.49
N PHE A 45 -3.23 0.35 -6.73
CA PHE A 45 -3.86 0.27 -8.05
C PHE A 45 -3.96 1.62 -8.77
N GLU A 46 -4.24 2.68 -8.03
CA GLU A 46 -4.52 4.03 -8.54
C GLU A 46 -3.26 4.92 -8.57
N VAL A 47 -2.06 4.37 -8.39
CA VAL A 47 -0.83 5.17 -8.49
C VAL A 47 -0.63 5.70 -9.92
N ASN A 48 0.27 6.67 -10.04
CA ASN A 48 0.61 7.33 -11.30
C ASN A 48 0.74 6.32 -12.48
N PRO A 49 0.07 6.55 -13.63
CA PRO A 49 0.13 5.70 -14.82
C PRO A 49 1.54 5.43 -15.36
N ALA A 50 2.50 6.33 -15.10
CA ALA A 50 3.89 6.13 -15.47
C ALA A 50 4.59 5.01 -14.66
N LEU A 51 3.95 4.49 -13.60
CA LEU A 51 4.39 3.26 -12.95
C LEU A 51 3.77 2.05 -13.65
N VAL A 52 4.62 1.16 -14.16
CA VAL A 52 4.25 -0.07 -14.86
C VAL A 52 4.49 -1.27 -13.95
N PHE A 53 3.45 -2.07 -13.75
CA PHE A 53 3.40 -3.28 -12.95
C PHE A 53 2.08 -4.03 -13.23
N GLU A 54 1.89 -5.20 -12.64
CA GLU A 54 0.64 -5.98 -12.74
C GLU A 54 -0.49 -5.31 -11.92
N ARG A 55 -1.14 -4.29 -12.49
CA ARG A 55 -2.10 -3.42 -11.78
C ARG A 55 -3.22 -4.17 -11.09
N GLU A 56 -3.84 -5.13 -11.75
CA GLU A 56 -4.97 -5.90 -11.17
C GLU A 56 -4.60 -6.58 -9.84
N LYS A 57 -3.35 -7.06 -9.70
CA LYS A 57 -2.87 -7.66 -8.44
C LYS A 57 -2.76 -6.66 -7.28
N ALA A 58 -2.78 -5.36 -7.57
CA ALA A 58 -2.73 -4.29 -6.59
C ALA A 58 -4.10 -3.70 -6.23
N ARG A 59 -5.20 -4.18 -6.83
CA ARG A 59 -6.56 -3.72 -6.52
C ARG A 59 -6.90 -4.02 -5.06
N GLY A 60 -7.25 -2.98 -4.32
CA GLY A 60 -7.55 -3.05 -2.89
C GLY A 60 -6.33 -3.23 -1.98
N MET A 61 -5.14 -2.94 -2.50
CA MET A 61 -3.86 -3.12 -1.79
C MET A 61 -3.16 -1.78 -1.53
N ARG A 62 -2.30 -1.74 -0.52
CA ARG A 62 -1.42 -0.61 -0.16
C ARG A 62 -0.01 -1.12 0.16
N LEU A 63 0.98 -0.22 0.20
CA LEU A 63 2.36 -0.58 0.56
C LEU A 63 2.46 -1.14 1.99
N ASP A 64 3.17 -2.26 2.13
CA ASP A 64 3.52 -2.84 3.42
C ASP A 64 4.81 -2.22 3.98
N ILE A 65 4.68 -0.99 4.45
CA ILE A 65 5.76 -0.19 5.04
C ILE A 65 5.24 0.53 6.29
N PRO A 66 6.13 1.09 7.15
CA PRO A 66 5.70 1.87 8.31
C PRO A 66 4.75 3.01 7.93
N ALA A 67 3.73 3.23 8.74
CA ALA A 67 2.73 4.26 8.49
C ALA A 67 3.37 5.65 8.37
N GLY A 68 2.89 6.47 7.44
CA GLY A 68 3.44 7.81 7.15
C GLY A 68 4.68 7.82 6.25
N THR A 69 5.32 6.67 5.99
CA THR A 69 6.47 6.58 5.06
C THR A 69 6.02 6.37 3.61
N ALA A 70 6.99 6.37 2.69
CA ALA A 70 6.75 6.24 1.25
C ALA A 70 7.89 5.52 0.51
N VAL A 71 7.57 4.94 -0.64
CA VAL A 71 8.55 4.41 -1.60
C VAL A 71 8.72 5.42 -2.73
N ARG A 72 9.98 5.76 -3.03
CA ARG A 72 10.37 6.63 -4.13
C ARG A 72 10.94 5.80 -5.28
N LEU A 73 10.52 6.12 -6.50
CA LEU A 73 11.03 5.58 -7.76
C LEU A 73 11.54 6.72 -8.64
N GLU A 74 12.83 6.70 -8.94
CA GLU A 74 13.46 7.62 -9.90
C GLU A 74 13.06 7.26 -11.35
N PRO A 75 13.18 8.19 -12.32
CA PRO A 75 12.98 7.90 -13.73
C PRO A 75 13.81 6.69 -14.21
N GLY A 76 13.17 5.73 -14.88
CA GLY A 76 13.79 4.50 -15.38
C GLY A 76 14.08 3.43 -14.31
N GLN A 77 13.86 3.73 -13.02
CA GLN A 77 14.12 2.79 -11.94
C GLN A 77 13.07 1.67 -11.90
N LYS A 78 13.54 0.46 -11.61
CA LYS A 78 12.71 -0.67 -11.20
C LYS A 78 12.93 -0.99 -9.73
N ARG A 79 11.85 -1.32 -9.02
CA ARG A 79 11.92 -1.71 -7.61
C ARG A 79 10.85 -2.73 -7.27
N THR A 80 11.24 -3.75 -6.52
CA THR A 80 10.29 -4.69 -5.93
C THR A 80 9.66 -4.09 -4.69
N VAL A 81 8.34 -4.11 -4.62
CA VAL A 81 7.55 -3.63 -3.47
C VAL A 81 6.66 -4.75 -2.94
N ARG A 82 6.38 -4.70 -1.64
CA ARG A 82 5.43 -5.58 -0.97
C ARG A 82 4.15 -4.81 -0.68
N LEU A 83 3.02 -5.41 -1.02
CA LEU A 83 1.70 -4.85 -0.84
C LEU A 83 0.89 -5.74 0.10
N ILE A 84 0.00 -5.12 0.86
CA ILE A 84 -0.98 -5.78 1.73
C ILE A 84 -2.38 -5.26 1.45
N PRO A 85 -3.43 -6.08 1.69
CA PRO A 85 -4.80 -5.64 1.50
C PRO A 85 -5.16 -4.51 2.47
N TYR A 86 -6.04 -3.62 2.03
CA TYR A 86 -6.74 -2.74 2.97
C TYR A 86 -7.52 -3.56 4.00
N GLY A 87 -7.46 -3.12 5.26
CA GLY A 87 -8.35 -3.59 6.32
C GLY A 87 -9.66 -2.78 6.37
N GLY A 88 -10.40 -2.93 7.46
CA GLY A 88 -11.66 -2.21 7.68
C GLY A 88 -12.74 -2.55 6.65
N LEU A 89 -13.60 -1.57 6.33
CA LEU A 89 -14.73 -1.75 5.39
C LEU A 89 -14.33 -1.91 3.92
N ARG A 90 -13.04 -1.78 3.59
CA ARG A 90 -12.51 -1.93 2.21
C ARG A 90 -13.30 -1.08 1.18
N ARG A 91 -13.62 0.16 1.55
CA ARG A 91 -14.22 1.18 0.66
C ARG A 91 -13.16 2.21 0.27
N VAL A 92 -13.07 2.51 -1.03
CA VAL A 92 -12.02 3.35 -1.62
C VAL A 92 -12.66 4.57 -2.26
N TYR A 93 -12.34 5.75 -1.76
CA TYR A 93 -12.81 7.04 -2.28
C TYR A 93 -11.64 8.00 -2.49
N GLY A 94 -11.72 8.85 -3.51
CA GLY A 94 -10.67 9.80 -3.87
C GLY A 94 -9.65 9.22 -4.84
N PHE A 95 -8.35 9.30 -4.50
CA PHE A 95 -7.23 8.83 -5.33
C PHE A 95 -7.28 9.35 -6.78
N ARG A 96 -7.50 8.46 -7.76
CA ARG A 96 -7.70 8.83 -9.17
C ARG A 96 -9.15 8.65 -9.61
N GLY A 97 -10.06 8.38 -8.68
CA GLY A 97 -11.47 8.17 -8.93
C GLY A 97 -11.78 6.85 -9.63
N GLN A 98 -10.87 5.87 -9.62
CA GLN A 98 -11.05 4.65 -10.41
C GLN A 98 -11.95 3.62 -9.73
N ILE A 99 -12.02 3.62 -8.39
CA ILE A 99 -12.91 2.72 -7.63
C ILE A 99 -14.15 3.47 -7.11
N MET A 100 -13.96 4.56 -6.35
CA MET A 100 -15.05 5.41 -5.82
C MET A 100 -16.18 4.64 -5.12
N GLY A 101 -15.86 3.58 -4.37
CA GLY A 101 -16.86 2.70 -3.79
C GLY A 101 -16.27 1.51 -3.01
N PRO A 102 -17.13 0.55 -2.61
CA PRO A 102 -16.67 -0.70 -2.01
C PRO A 102 -15.82 -1.52 -3.01
N LEU A 103 -14.79 -2.20 -2.50
CA LEU A 103 -13.93 -3.07 -3.31
C LEU A 103 -14.56 -4.43 -3.61
N GLU A 104 -15.44 -4.88 -2.73
CA GLU A 104 -16.23 -6.11 -2.87
C GLU A 104 -17.64 -5.70 -3.32
N ASP A 105 -18.18 -6.39 -4.32
CA ASP A 105 -19.57 -6.20 -4.71
C ASP A 105 -20.47 -6.60 -3.53
N ALA A 106 -21.62 -5.94 -3.39
CA ALA A 106 -22.63 -6.27 -2.37
C ALA A 106 -23.33 -7.63 -2.60
N ALA A 107 -22.64 -8.59 -3.23
CA ALA A 107 -23.12 -9.93 -3.59
C ALA A 107 -22.67 -11.00 -2.57
N GLY A 108 -22.47 -10.61 -1.31
CA GLY A 108 -22.14 -11.50 -0.20
C GLY A 108 -23.16 -11.51 0.95
N GLU A 109 -24.20 -10.66 0.89
CA GLU A 109 -25.32 -10.66 1.83
C GLU A 109 -26.58 -11.23 1.16
N GLU A 110 -26.49 -12.48 0.67
CA GLU A 110 -27.69 -13.27 0.40
C GLU A 110 -27.41 -14.73 0.79
N GLN A 111 -28.17 -15.20 1.79
CA GLN A 111 -28.26 -16.56 2.35
C GLN A 111 -27.36 -16.89 3.55
N ALA A 112 -27.82 -16.48 4.73
CA ALA A 112 -27.82 -17.30 5.95
C ALA A 112 -29.21 -17.24 6.59
#